data_AF-A0A7V9QKD3-F1
#
_entry.id   AF-A0A7V9QKD3-F1
#
_cell.length_a   1.000
_cell.length_b   1.000
_cell.length_c   1.000
_cell.angle_alpha   90.00
_cell.angle_beta   90.00
_cell.angle_gamma   90.00
#
_symmetry.space_group_name_H-M   'P 1'
#
loop_
_entity.id
_entity.type
_entity.pdbx_description
1 polymer ?
#
loop_
_entity_poly.entity_id
_entity_poly.type
_entity_poly.pdbx_seq_one_letter_code
_entity_poly.pdbx_strand_id
1 'polypeptide(L)'
;MPRLPTRLRFLALLTLAIACNAPATGKGADSAAALDTSSTASLLAPPVMASSANPDSEVKLTVAAVTSDVIALRDAAPGAAIGKLPAHEQLVNGMLTNFEKRIRDMHVQADPAWVSVIDSVRTDLARLPAMKSDSLAAFLPKHLNRVMRIVACIQMVKSQRS
;
A
#
# COMPACT_ATOMS: atom_id res chain seq x y z
N MET A 1 -13.83 14.93 56.32
CA MET A 1 -12.85 14.68 55.23
C MET A 1 -12.12 13.36 55.50
N PRO A 2 -12.52 12.24 54.88
CA PRO A 2 -11.81 10.97 55.03
C PRO A 2 -10.63 10.86 54.05
N ARG A 3 -9.51 10.32 54.55
CA ARG A 3 -8.21 10.16 53.89
C ARG A 3 -8.19 8.88 53.04
N LEU A 4 -7.63 8.95 51.83
CA LEU A 4 -7.34 7.81 50.95
C LEU A 4 -5.93 7.25 51.21
N PRO A 5 -5.75 5.95 51.44
CA PRO A 5 -4.43 5.33 51.58
C PRO A 5 -3.82 4.90 50.24
N THR A 6 -2.66 5.47 49.97
CA THR A 6 -1.36 4.86 49.62
C THR A 6 -1.30 3.36 49.22
N ARG A 7 -0.64 3.15 48.06
CA ARG A 7 0.15 1.98 47.59
C ARG A 7 -0.60 0.81 46.93
N LEU A 8 -0.26 0.55 45.67
CA LEU A 8 0.50 -0.67 45.33
C LEU A 8 1.20 -0.54 43.98
N ARG A 9 2.53 -0.71 44.01
CA ARG A 9 3.39 -0.94 42.85
C ARG A 9 3.18 -2.38 42.39
N PHE A 10 3.04 -2.61 41.09
CA PHE A 10 3.52 -3.85 40.48
C PHE A 10 4.33 -3.50 39.22
N LEU A 11 5.65 -3.67 39.36
CA LEU A 11 6.57 -3.88 38.26
C LEU A 11 6.21 -5.23 37.61
N ALA A 12 6.04 -5.25 36.30
CA ALA A 12 6.21 -6.45 35.50
C ALA A 12 7.09 -6.11 34.30
N LEU A 13 8.40 -6.34 34.50
CA LEU A 13 9.40 -6.47 33.44
C LEU A 13 9.02 -7.69 32.59
N LEU A 14 8.62 -7.46 31.34
CA LEU A 14 8.51 -8.52 30.34
C LEU A 14 9.58 -8.29 29.26
N THR A 15 10.77 -8.84 29.50
CA THR A 15 11.84 -8.95 28.51
C THR A 15 11.53 -10.10 27.56
N LEU A 16 11.08 -9.79 26.34
CA LEU A 16 10.95 -10.77 25.26
C LEU A 16 12.24 -10.75 24.43
N ALA A 17 13.10 -11.75 24.65
CA ALA A 17 14.22 -12.04 23.75
C ALA A 17 13.70 -12.88 22.58
N ILE A 18 13.63 -12.28 21.38
CA ILE A 18 13.37 -13.02 20.13
C ILE A 18 14.72 -13.31 19.48
N ALA A 19 15.18 -14.55 19.60
CA ALA A 19 16.33 -15.07 18.89
C ALA A 19 15.95 -15.36 17.42
N CYS A 20 16.66 -14.72 16.48
CA CYS A 20 16.57 -15.05 15.06
C CYS A 20 17.41 -16.30 14.80
N ASN A 21 16.75 -17.40 14.42
CA ASN A 21 17.40 -18.62 13.94
C ASN A 21 17.35 -18.61 12.40
N ALA A 22 18.49 -18.48 11.73
CA ALA A 22 18.62 -18.60 10.28
C ALA A 22 19.53 -19.79 9.95
N PRO A 23 19.06 -20.78 9.16
CA PRO A 23 19.95 -21.76 8.55
C PRO A 23 20.51 -21.24 7.22
N ALA A 24 21.82 -21.42 7.05
CA ALA A 24 22.53 -21.22 5.80
C ALA A 24 22.48 -22.48 4.91
N THR A 25 22.65 -22.24 3.61
CA THR A 25 23.28 -23.10 2.57
C THR A 25 22.38 -23.97 1.67
N GLY A 26 22.54 -23.74 0.36
CA GLY A 26 22.10 -24.60 -0.75
C GLY A 26 22.21 -23.82 -2.07
N LYS A 27 23.42 -23.63 -2.60
CA LYS A 27 24.11 -24.46 -3.63
C LYS A 27 23.47 -24.32 -5.02
N GLY A 28 24.24 -23.76 -5.95
CA GLY A 28 23.85 -23.51 -7.32
C GLY A 28 23.82 -24.74 -8.22
N ALA A 29 23.25 -24.54 -9.40
CA ALA A 29 23.55 -25.26 -10.62
C ALA A 29 23.16 -24.37 -11.81
N ASP A 30 24.13 -24.17 -12.69
CA ASP A 30 24.00 -23.59 -14.02
C ASP A 30 23.14 -24.48 -14.93
N SER A 31 22.43 -23.86 -15.88
CA SER A 31 22.25 -24.40 -17.23
C SER A 31 21.79 -23.30 -18.19
N ALA A 32 22.41 -23.33 -19.36
CA ALA A 32 22.50 -22.26 -20.34
C ALA A 32 21.34 -22.20 -21.36
N ALA A 33 21.23 -21.00 -21.94
CA ALA A 33 20.92 -20.64 -23.32
C ALA A 33 19.76 -21.34 -24.08
N ALA A 34 18.80 -20.51 -24.48
CA ALA A 34 18.27 -20.53 -25.84
C ALA A 34 18.18 -19.08 -26.35
N LEU A 35 19.01 -18.77 -27.33
CA LEU A 35 18.77 -17.70 -28.31
C LEU A 35 17.63 -18.17 -29.22
N ASP A 36 16.66 -17.31 -29.49
CA ASP A 36 16.27 -17.10 -30.89
C ASP A 36 15.82 -15.66 -31.13
N THR A 37 16.23 -15.20 -32.29
CA THR A 37 16.14 -13.87 -32.86
C THR A 37 14.84 -13.80 -33.65
N SER A 38 14.05 -12.76 -33.44
CA SER A 38 13.22 -12.20 -34.51
C SER A 38 12.94 -10.74 -34.25
N SER A 39 13.75 -9.90 -34.91
CA SER A 39 13.44 -8.51 -35.19
C SER A 39 12.56 -8.45 -36.43
N THR A 40 11.36 -7.89 -36.30
CA THR A 40 10.68 -7.21 -37.41
C THR A 40 10.12 -5.90 -36.91
N ALA A 41 10.83 -4.83 -37.27
CA ALA A 41 10.31 -3.54 -37.68
C ALA A 41 8.95 -3.10 -37.14
N SER A 42 8.98 -2.20 -36.15
CA SER A 42 8.00 -1.12 -36.05
C SER A 42 8.77 0.19 -35.83
N LEU A 43 9.50 0.58 -36.87
CA LEU A 43 10.02 1.94 -37.04
C LEU A 43 8.86 2.76 -37.60
N LEU A 44 8.40 3.73 -36.81
CA LEU A 44 7.38 4.78 -37.06
C LEU A 44 6.23 4.75 -36.03
N ALA A 45 6.58 4.83 -34.75
CA ALA A 45 5.75 5.55 -33.79
C ALA A 45 6.48 6.86 -33.46
N PRO A 46 5.84 8.04 -33.61
CA PRO A 46 6.44 9.27 -33.12
C PRO A 46 6.73 9.10 -31.63
N PRO A 47 7.79 9.74 -31.09
CA PRO A 47 7.95 9.82 -29.64
C PRO A 47 6.64 10.41 -29.12
N VAL A 48 5.88 9.60 -28.38
CA VAL A 48 4.91 10.15 -27.45
C VAL A 48 5.74 11.08 -26.60
N MET A 49 5.62 12.37 -26.89
CA MET A 49 6.02 13.44 -26.01
C MET A 49 5.45 13.02 -24.68
N ALA A 50 6.31 12.52 -23.79
CA ALA A 50 5.99 12.33 -22.40
C ALA A 50 5.69 13.75 -21.96
N SER A 51 4.40 14.12 -22.07
CA SER A 51 3.89 15.38 -21.59
C SER A 51 4.52 15.54 -20.23
N SER A 52 5.17 16.69 -20.02
CA SER A 52 5.51 17.16 -18.69
C SER A 52 4.19 17.30 -17.92
N ALA A 53 3.60 16.18 -17.55
CA ALA A 53 2.47 16.09 -16.67
C ALA A 53 3.02 16.64 -15.37
N ASN A 54 2.51 17.79 -14.98
CA ASN A 54 2.82 18.35 -13.69
C ASN A 54 2.62 17.22 -12.65
N PRO A 55 3.65 16.84 -11.86
CA PRO A 55 3.55 15.72 -10.93
C PRO A 55 2.41 15.89 -9.91
N ASP A 56 1.91 17.11 -9.73
CA ASP A 56 0.71 17.37 -8.94
C ASP A 56 -0.59 16.96 -9.62
N SER A 57 -0.68 17.07 -10.94
CA SER A 57 -1.84 16.62 -11.72
C SER A 57 -1.97 15.10 -11.65
N GLU A 58 -0.88 14.36 -11.74
CA GLU A 58 -0.87 12.89 -11.66
C GLU A 58 -1.32 12.40 -10.27
N VAL A 59 -0.80 13.00 -9.20
CA VAL A 59 -1.23 12.66 -7.83
C VAL A 59 -2.71 12.98 -7.63
N LYS A 60 -3.20 14.11 -8.14
CA LYS A 60 -4.63 14.47 -8.05
C LYS A 60 -5.52 13.45 -8.77
N LEU A 61 -5.12 13.02 -9.97
CA LEU A 61 -5.85 12.00 -10.73
C LEU A 61 -5.87 10.66 -10.01
N THR A 62 -4.71 10.24 -9.48
CA THR A 62 -4.58 9.00 -8.71
C THR A 62 -5.46 9.02 -7.45
N VAL A 63 -5.42 10.12 -6.69
CA VAL A 63 -6.25 10.30 -5.49
C VAL A 63 -7.74 10.28 -5.83
N ALA A 64 -8.15 10.94 -6.92
CA ALA A 64 -9.54 10.93 -7.37
C ALA A 64 -9.99 9.52 -7.78
N ALA A 65 -9.15 8.79 -8.51
CA ALA A 65 -9.43 7.41 -8.92
C ALA A 65 -9.61 6.50 -7.70
N VAL A 66 -8.67 6.53 -6.74
CA VAL A 66 -8.75 5.73 -5.51
C VAL A 66 -9.97 6.09 -4.67
N THR A 67 -10.29 7.39 -4.56
CA THR A 67 -11.48 7.83 -3.81
C THR A 67 -12.77 7.29 -4.46
N SER A 68 -12.88 7.39 -5.79
CA SER A 68 -14.02 6.86 -6.53
C SER A 68 -14.14 5.34 -6.38
N ASP A 69 -13.03 4.63 -6.45
CA ASP A 69 -12.98 3.17 -6.30
C ASP A 69 -13.36 2.71 -4.89
N VAL A 70 -12.87 3.39 -3.84
CA VAL A 70 -13.27 3.13 -2.46
C VAL A 70 -14.77 3.32 -2.25
N ILE A 71 -15.37 4.37 -2.82
CA ILE A 71 -16.82 4.59 -2.77
C ILE A 71 -17.54 3.45 -3.50
N ALA A 72 -17.09 3.10 -4.71
CA ALA A 72 -17.69 2.04 -5.52
C ALA A 72 -17.60 0.64 -4.88
N LEU A 73 -16.58 0.38 -4.05
CA LEU A 73 -16.44 -0.85 -3.26
C LEU A 73 -17.30 -0.83 -1.99
N ARG A 74 -17.36 0.32 -1.31
CA ARG A 74 -18.18 0.48 -0.10
C ARG A 74 -19.66 0.26 -0.38
N ASP A 75 -20.11 0.74 -1.54
CA ASP A 75 -21.52 0.72 -1.91
C ASP A 75 -21.89 -0.57 -2.67
N ALA A 76 -20.92 -1.45 -2.96
CA ALA A 76 -21.15 -2.72 -3.63
C ALA A 76 -21.68 -3.80 -2.68
N ALA A 77 -22.59 -4.65 -3.18
CA ALA A 77 -22.95 -5.89 -2.49
C ALA A 77 -21.70 -6.81 -2.37
N PRO A 78 -21.59 -7.66 -1.32
CA PRO A 78 -20.38 -8.46 -1.08
C PRO A 78 -19.90 -9.29 -2.27
N GLY A 79 -20.82 -9.96 -2.99
CA GLY A 79 -20.48 -10.72 -4.20
C GLY A 79 -19.96 -9.86 -5.35
N ALA A 80 -20.48 -8.64 -5.50
CA ALA A 80 -20.01 -7.68 -6.51
C ALA A 80 -18.66 -7.04 -6.11
N ALA A 81 -18.40 -6.88 -4.81
CA ALA A 81 -17.12 -6.37 -4.32
C ALA A 81 -15.97 -7.32 -4.67
N ILE A 82 -16.16 -8.64 -4.55
CA ILE A 82 -15.16 -9.67 -4.91
C ILE A 82 -14.65 -9.47 -6.33
N GLY A 83 -15.56 -9.27 -7.29
CA GLY A 83 -15.20 -9.05 -8.70
C GLY A 83 -14.41 -7.77 -8.97
N LYS A 84 -14.45 -6.80 -8.05
CA LYS A 84 -13.74 -5.53 -8.14
C LYS A 84 -12.38 -5.55 -7.42
N LEU A 85 -12.12 -6.53 -6.54
CA LEU A 85 -10.90 -6.59 -5.73
C LEU A 85 -9.59 -6.58 -6.55
N PRO A 86 -9.47 -7.29 -7.69
CA PRO A 86 -8.24 -7.24 -8.47
C PRO A 86 -7.92 -5.84 -9.03
N ALA A 87 -8.95 -5.11 -9.49
CA ALA A 87 -8.78 -3.75 -9.98
C ALA A 87 -8.44 -2.78 -8.84
N HIS A 88 -9.10 -2.92 -7.69
CA HIS A 88 -8.79 -2.17 -6.48
C HIS A 88 -7.34 -2.37 -6.02
N GLU A 89 -6.88 -3.63 -5.99
CA GLU A 89 -5.51 -3.97 -5.60
C GLU A 89 -4.49 -3.29 -6.52
N GLN A 90 -4.67 -3.37 -7.84
CA GLN A 90 -3.80 -2.71 -8.81
C GLN A 90 -3.76 -1.19 -8.60
N LEU A 91 -4.93 -0.58 -8.40
CA LEU A 91 -5.06 0.86 -8.22
C LEU A 91 -4.38 1.34 -6.93
N VAL A 92 -4.63 0.67 -5.81
CA VAL A 92 -4.05 1.03 -4.51
C VAL A 92 -2.53 0.77 -4.50
N ASN A 93 -2.06 -0.37 -5.04
CA ASN A 93 -0.61 -0.64 -5.14
C ASN A 93 0.10 0.38 -6.03
N GLY A 94 -0.52 0.78 -7.15
CA GLY A 94 -0.01 1.84 -8.02
C GLY A 94 0.11 3.18 -7.28
N MET A 95 -0.94 3.58 -6.55
CA MET A 95 -0.91 4.80 -5.73
C MET A 95 0.21 4.76 -4.69
N LEU A 96 0.34 3.66 -3.94
CA LEU A 96 1.37 3.50 -2.91
C LEU A 96 2.78 3.61 -3.52
N THR A 97 3.03 2.90 -4.61
CA THR A 97 4.33 2.88 -5.30
C THR A 97 4.72 4.26 -5.81
N ASN A 98 3.78 4.96 -6.47
CA ASN A 98 4.02 6.30 -7.01
C ASN A 98 4.28 7.32 -5.90
N PHE A 99 3.53 7.23 -4.79
CA PHE A 99 3.71 8.14 -3.69
C PHE A 99 5.03 7.91 -2.92
N GLU A 100 5.41 6.65 -2.68
CA GLU A 100 6.71 6.32 -2.08
C GLU A 100 7.88 6.79 -2.94
N LYS A 101 7.79 6.58 -4.26
CA LYS A 101 8.79 7.11 -5.21
C LYS A 101 8.93 8.61 -5.04
N ARG A 102 7.81 9.34 -4.99
CA ARG A 102 7.82 10.79 -4.84
C ARG A 102 8.40 11.25 -3.50
N ILE A 103 8.12 10.56 -2.39
CA ILE A 103 8.76 10.87 -1.09
C ILE A 103 10.28 10.73 -1.19
N ARG A 104 10.77 9.65 -1.82
CA ARG A 104 12.20 9.43 -2.05
C ARG A 104 12.81 10.52 -2.93
N ASP A 105 12.16 10.86 -4.04
CA ASP A 105 12.65 11.90 -4.98
C ASP A 105 12.75 13.28 -4.31
N MET A 106 11.89 13.55 -3.32
CA MET A 106 11.92 14.79 -2.54
C MET A 106 12.93 14.76 -1.38
N HIS A 107 13.66 13.65 -1.18
CA HIS A 107 14.58 13.46 -0.06
C HIS A 107 13.93 13.71 1.32
N VAL A 108 12.61 13.49 1.41
CA VAL A 108 11.86 13.60 2.67
C VAL A 108 11.95 12.26 3.39
N GLN A 109 12.36 12.29 4.66
CA GLN A 109 12.32 11.09 5.49
C GLN A 109 10.86 10.71 5.76
N ALA A 110 10.48 9.48 5.42
CA ALA A 110 9.14 8.99 5.69
C ALA A 110 8.90 8.88 7.20
N ASP A 111 7.77 9.42 7.67
CA ASP A 111 7.30 9.25 9.05
C ASP A 111 7.11 7.75 9.35
N PRO A 112 7.65 7.20 10.45
CA PRO A 112 7.41 5.81 10.85
C PRO A 112 5.91 5.44 10.95
N ALA A 113 5.06 6.37 11.38
CA ALA A 113 3.62 6.17 11.44
C ALA A 113 3.02 6.00 10.04
N TRP A 114 3.56 6.69 9.04
CA TRP A 114 3.17 6.55 7.65
C TRP A 114 3.55 5.18 7.07
N VAL A 115 4.79 4.75 7.29
CA VAL A 115 5.28 3.43 6.82
C VAL A 115 4.41 2.30 7.38
N SER A 116 4.07 2.37 8.67
CA SER A 116 3.17 1.40 9.31
C SER A 116 1.79 1.30 8.65
N VAL A 117 1.22 2.43 8.20
CA VAL A 117 -0.08 2.45 7.51
C VAL A 117 0.04 1.82 6.12
N ILE A 118 1.11 2.13 5.36
CA ILE A 118 1.36 1.49 4.06
C ILE A 118 1.47 -0.02 4.22
N ASP A 119 2.28 -0.49 5.16
CA ASP A 119 2.51 -1.92 5.39
C ASP A 119 1.22 -2.64 5.80
N SER A 120 0.39 -1.98 6.61
CA SER A 120 -0.93 -2.50 6.95
C SER A 120 -1.82 -2.63 5.71
N VAL A 121 -1.82 -1.65 4.80
CA VAL A 121 -2.62 -1.72 3.58
C VAL A 121 -2.10 -2.78 2.62
N ARG A 122 -0.78 -2.92 2.45
CA ARG A 122 -0.18 -4.02 1.67
C ARG A 122 -0.56 -5.39 2.22
N THR A 123 -0.51 -5.53 3.55
CA THR A 123 -0.92 -6.75 4.24
C THR A 123 -2.40 -7.06 4.01
N ASP A 124 -3.26 -6.03 4.00
CA ASP A 124 -4.67 -6.22 3.68
C ASP A 124 -4.86 -6.69 2.24
N LEU A 125 -4.23 -6.00 1.27
CA LEU A 125 -4.32 -6.31 -0.15
C LEU A 125 -3.92 -7.76 -0.43
N ALA A 126 -2.83 -8.23 0.17
CA ALA A 126 -2.37 -9.61 0.03
C ALA A 126 -3.36 -10.66 0.60
N ARG A 127 -4.23 -10.27 1.53
CA ARG A 127 -5.21 -11.16 2.16
C ARG A 127 -6.55 -11.16 1.44
N LEU A 128 -6.96 -10.04 0.83
CA LEU A 128 -8.28 -9.84 0.24
C LEU A 128 -8.70 -10.95 -0.75
N PRO A 129 -7.85 -11.41 -1.69
CA PRO A 129 -8.24 -12.43 -2.68
C PRO A 129 -8.61 -13.78 -2.07
N ALA A 130 -8.09 -14.10 -0.88
CA ALA A 130 -8.35 -15.37 -0.20
C ALA A 130 -9.55 -15.31 0.76
N MET A 131 -10.19 -14.15 0.93
CA MET A 131 -11.30 -13.99 1.88
C MET A 131 -12.61 -14.51 1.31
N LYS A 132 -13.36 -15.24 2.14
CA LYS A 132 -14.76 -15.60 1.86
C LYS A 132 -15.66 -14.37 2.00
N SER A 133 -16.81 -14.37 1.33
CA SER A 133 -17.75 -13.24 1.28
C SER A 133 -18.09 -12.64 2.65
N ASP A 134 -18.38 -13.47 3.66
CA ASP A 134 -18.77 -12.98 5.00
C ASP A 134 -17.58 -12.33 5.72
N SER A 135 -16.39 -12.92 5.63
CA SER A 135 -15.16 -12.35 6.18
C SER A 135 -14.80 -11.05 5.45
N LEU A 136 -14.98 -11.01 4.13
CA LEU A 136 -14.75 -9.83 3.31
C LEU A 136 -15.69 -8.70 3.71
N ALA A 137 -16.98 -8.96 3.92
CA ALA A 137 -17.96 -7.95 4.33
C ALA A 137 -17.57 -7.28 5.67
N ALA A 138 -17.03 -8.06 6.61
CA ALA A 138 -16.55 -7.53 7.89
C ALA A 138 -15.18 -6.82 7.81
N PHE A 139 -14.33 -7.25 6.88
CA PHE A 139 -12.96 -6.77 6.74
C PHE A 139 -12.84 -5.52 5.86
N LEU A 140 -13.54 -5.50 4.73
CA LEU A 140 -13.43 -4.48 3.69
C LEU A 140 -13.64 -3.06 4.23
N PRO A 141 -14.63 -2.75 5.09
CA PRO A 141 -14.76 -1.40 5.64
C PRO A 141 -13.53 -0.91 6.41
N LYS A 142 -12.83 -1.80 7.11
CA LYS A 142 -11.60 -1.45 7.85
C LYS A 142 -10.44 -1.15 6.90
N HIS A 143 -10.32 -1.95 5.85
CA HIS A 143 -9.35 -1.75 4.79
C HIS A 143 -9.57 -0.41 4.08
N LEU A 144 -10.79 -0.15 3.60
CA LEU A 144 -11.15 1.08 2.91
C LEU A 144 -10.88 2.33 3.76
N ASN A 145 -11.14 2.28 5.07
CA ASN A 145 -10.78 3.36 5.99
C ASN A 145 -9.27 3.61 6.07
N ARG A 146 -8.43 2.57 6.05
CA ARG A 146 -6.96 2.74 6.01
C ARG A 146 -6.51 3.36 4.69
N VAL A 147 -7.09 2.95 3.56
CA VAL A 147 -6.84 3.56 2.25
C VAL A 147 -7.23 5.05 2.26
N MET A 148 -8.37 5.42 2.84
CA MET A 148 -8.77 6.83 2.93
C MET A 148 -7.88 7.67 3.86
N ARG A 149 -7.30 7.07 4.90
CA ARG A 149 -6.29 7.76 5.72
C ARG A 149 -5.04 8.09 4.91
N ILE A 150 -4.61 7.17 4.04
CA ILE A 150 -3.48 7.41 3.12
C ILE A 150 -3.81 8.59 2.20
N VAL A 151 -4.99 8.60 1.58
CA VAL A 151 -5.45 9.70 0.72
C VAL A 151 -5.43 11.04 1.47
N ALA A 152 -5.93 11.09 2.70
CA ALA A 152 -5.93 12.31 3.50
C ALA A 152 -4.51 12.82 3.80
N CYS A 153 -3.58 11.93 4.14
CA CYS A 153 -2.16 12.29 4.34
C CYS A 153 -1.53 12.87 3.07
N ILE A 154 -1.78 12.25 1.90
CA ILE A 154 -1.28 12.74 0.61
C ILE A 154 -1.80 14.17 0.34
N GLN A 155 -3.09 14.42 0.61
CA GLN A 155 -3.71 15.73 0.43
C GLN A 155 -3.15 16.79 1.40
N MET A 156 -2.89 16.43 2.66
CA MET A 156 -2.28 17.32 3.65
C MET A 156 -0.87 17.78 3.23
N VAL A 157 -0.02 16.85 2.78
CA VAL A 157 1.35 17.17 2.30
C VAL A 157 1.31 18.09 1.07
N LYS A 158 0.26 18.00 0.25
CA LYS A 158 0.06 18.94 -0.85
C LYS A 158 -0.28 20.35 -0.35
N SER A 159 -1.18 20.47 0.62
CA SER A 159 -1.64 21.78 1.13
C SER A 159 -0.55 22.59 1.83
N GLN A 160 0.49 21.94 2.37
CA GLN A 160 1.63 22.65 2.97
C GLN A 160 2.61 23.23 1.94
N ARG A 161 2.44 22.90 0.66
CA ARG A 161 3.35 23.32 -0.43
C ARG A 161 2.76 24.36 -1.39
N SER A 162 1.48 24.71 -1.22
CA SER A 162 0.78 25.77 -1.95
C SER A 162 0.70 27.03 -1.10
#